data_AF-A0AAW0VR73-F1
#
_entry.id   AF-A0AAW0VR73-F1
#
_cell.length_a   1.000
_cell.length_b   1.000
_cell.length_c   1.000
_cell.angle_alpha   90.00
_cell.angle_beta   90.00
_cell.angle_gamma   90.00
#
_symmetry.space_group_name_H-M   'P 1'
#
loop_
_entity.id
_entity.type
_entity.pdbx_description
1 polymer ?
#
loop_
_entity_poly.entity_id
_entity_poly.type
_entity_poly.pdbx_seq_one_letter_code
_entity_poly.pdbx_strand_id
1 'polypeptide(L)'
;MMDDSKPEECKVCFINYDEELQRPRTLPCGHTFCSQCIKDSVKNVQLICPSCRAVHSATAATQFPINYGMEALIKKFRNMQVTSVGSESPKSGQDHTRGIGKKLQSMVQEQKSSISNLISECEEVLSQLGKYQGQVRDWKTQHHQLQDKLYDLVEQNKAAIELLEQEDTSVVTMSTEGEAGKKQLQTMLECLDAVTTIQEVDTTCDEADQYSVQAEDWIRKCQELFPNFSIAGTSVKLQENIKKALDMMTRETVTTDVPVLLKYSDFTIMEKVEKITGDIPL
;
A
#
# COMPACT_ATOMS: atom_id res chain seq x y z
N MET A 1 -35.27 -26.91 30.81
CA MET A 1 -35.57 -25.47 30.92
C MET A 1 -35.67 -24.96 29.49
N MET A 2 -36.89 -24.63 29.05
CA MET A 2 -37.12 -24.11 27.70
C MET A 2 -36.58 -22.67 27.68
N ASP A 3 -35.66 -22.39 26.76
CA ASP A 3 -35.07 -21.08 26.58
C ASP A 3 -36.12 -20.18 25.92
N ASP A 4 -36.84 -19.39 26.72
CA ASP A 4 -37.75 -18.31 26.30
C ASP A 4 -36.96 -17.12 25.68
N SER A 5 -35.91 -17.39 24.89
CA SER A 5 -35.14 -16.35 24.24
C SER A 5 -35.89 -15.86 23.00
N LYS A 6 -36.52 -14.69 23.13
CA LYS A 6 -37.09 -13.96 22.00
C LYS A 6 -35.98 -13.62 21.00
N PRO A 7 -36.03 -14.13 19.76
CA PRO A 7 -34.97 -13.91 18.77
C PRO A 7 -34.81 -12.44 18.36
N GLU A 8 -35.81 -11.60 18.64
CA GLU A 8 -35.84 -10.17 18.35
C GLU A 8 -35.19 -9.27 19.41
N GLU A 9 -34.68 -9.82 20.52
CA GLU A 9 -34.06 -9.07 21.62
C GLU A 9 -32.56 -9.33 21.72
N CYS A 10 -31.80 -8.30 22.11
CA CYS A 10 -30.37 -8.45 22.36
C CYS A 10 -30.11 -9.23 23.65
N LYS A 11 -29.24 -10.25 23.59
CA LYS A 11 -28.89 -11.11 24.74
C LYS A 11 -28.12 -10.42 25.88
N VAL A 12 -27.78 -9.14 25.75
CA VAL A 12 -27.05 -8.36 26.76
C VAL A 12 -27.97 -7.36 27.46
N CYS A 13 -28.67 -6.50 26.70
CA CYS A 13 -29.59 -5.51 27.28
C CYS A 13 -31.06 -5.96 27.33
N PHE A 14 -31.41 -7.07 26.67
CA PHE A 14 -32.79 -7.57 26.53
C PHE A 14 -33.75 -6.56 25.89
N ILE A 15 -33.22 -5.62 25.10
CA ILE A 15 -34.01 -4.65 24.32
C ILE A 15 -34.18 -5.20 22.90
N ASN A 16 -35.36 -5.01 22.33
CA ASN A 16 -35.65 -5.36 20.94
C ASN A 16 -34.72 -4.63 19.98
N TYR A 17 -34.22 -5.34 18.98
CA TYR A 17 -33.42 -4.69 17.94
C TYR A 17 -34.26 -3.72 17.11
N ASP A 18 -33.65 -2.62 16.68
CA ASP A 18 -34.24 -1.61 15.80
C ASP A 18 -33.31 -1.32 14.60
N GLU A 19 -33.63 -0.32 13.80
CA GLU A 19 -32.84 0.05 12.60
C GLU A 19 -31.79 1.13 12.90
N GLU A 20 -31.70 1.58 14.16
CA GLU A 20 -30.92 2.74 14.59
C GLU A 20 -29.97 2.37 15.75
N LEU A 21 -30.39 2.58 17.00
CA LEU A 21 -29.55 2.47 18.20
C LEU A 21 -29.32 1.02 18.64
N GLN A 22 -30.37 0.20 18.57
CA GLN A 22 -30.33 -1.21 18.90
C GLN A 22 -30.12 -2.07 17.66
N ARG A 23 -29.43 -1.55 16.63
CA ARG A 23 -29.22 -2.28 15.39
C ARG A 23 -28.34 -3.53 15.58
N PRO A 24 -28.75 -4.73 15.12
CA PRO A 24 -28.05 -5.98 15.39
C PRO A 24 -26.74 -6.06 14.59
N ARG A 25 -25.62 -6.38 15.24
CA ARG A 25 -24.30 -6.52 14.62
C ARG A 25 -23.61 -7.82 15.02
N THR A 26 -22.88 -8.41 14.07
CA THR A 26 -22.24 -9.72 14.24
C THR A 26 -20.75 -9.57 14.48
N LEU A 27 -20.26 -10.15 15.57
CA LEU A 27 -18.82 -10.21 15.87
C LEU A 27 -18.11 -11.25 14.98
N PRO A 28 -16.77 -11.20 14.83
CA PRO A 28 -16.01 -12.18 14.05
C PRO A 28 -16.19 -13.64 14.53
N CYS A 29 -16.52 -13.85 15.80
CA CYS A 29 -16.86 -15.17 16.33
C CYS A 29 -18.28 -15.68 15.96
N GLY A 30 -19.07 -14.90 15.22
CA GLY A 30 -20.44 -15.25 14.79
C GLY A 30 -21.58 -14.90 15.76
N HIS A 31 -21.30 -14.35 16.94
CA HIS A 31 -22.33 -13.94 17.89
C HIS A 31 -22.86 -12.54 17.56
N THR A 32 -24.17 -12.32 17.75
CA THR A 32 -24.85 -11.06 17.40
C THR A 32 -25.31 -10.30 18.66
N PHE A 33 -25.01 -9.00 18.72
CA PHE A 33 -25.42 -8.09 19.79
C PHE A 33 -25.86 -6.74 19.22
N CYS A 34 -26.57 -5.91 19.98
CA CYS A 34 -26.99 -4.61 19.48
C CYS A 34 -25.78 -3.64 19.44
N SER A 35 -25.88 -2.63 18.57
CA SER A 35 -24.83 -1.62 18.38
C SER A 35 -24.45 -0.92 19.68
N GLN A 36 -25.44 -0.60 20.52
CA GLN A 36 -25.20 0.03 21.81
C GLN A 36 -24.41 -0.88 22.78
N CYS A 37 -24.80 -2.15 22.95
CA CYS A 37 -24.07 -3.07 23.83
C CYS A 37 -22.65 -3.36 23.36
N ILE A 38 -22.42 -3.41 22.05
CA ILE A 38 -21.07 -3.54 21.50
C ILE A 38 -20.25 -2.29 21.83
N LYS A 39 -20.82 -1.09 21.63
CA LYS A 39 -20.16 0.18 21.91
C LYS A 39 -19.73 0.25 23.38
N ASP A 40 -20.62 -0.14 24.30
CA ASP A 40 -20.36 -0.11 25.74
C ASP A 40 -19.37 -1.20 26.19
N SER A 41 -19.19 -2.25 25.38
CA SER A 41 -18.25 -3.35 25.64
C SER A 41 -16.85 -3.11 25.08
N VAL A 42 -16.66 -2.14 24.18
CA VAL A 42 -15.34 -1.77 23.64
C VAL A 42 -14.55 -1.00 24.70
N LYS A 43 -13.38 -1.52 25.08
CA LYS A 43 -12.44 -0.86 26.00
C LYS A 43 -11.02 -1.02 25.45
N ASN A 44 -10.23 0.06 25.48
CA ASN A 44 -8.82 0.04 25.05
C ASN A 44 -8.60 -0.64 23.68
N VAL A 45 -9.46 -0.36 22.69
CA VAL A 45 -9.37 -0.92 21.34
C VAL A 45 -9.66 -2.45 21.27
N GLN A 46 -10.29 -3.00 22.29
CA GLN A 46 -10.65 -4.42 22.36
C GLN A 46 -12.10 -4.63 22.79
N LEU A 47 -12.70 -5.70 22.28
CA LEU A 47 -14.02 -6.20 22.63
C LEU A 47 -13.91 -7.69 22.97
N ILE A 48 -14.42 -8.08 24.14
CA ILE A 48 -14.56 -9.49 24.52
C ILE A 48 -16.01 -9.92 24.28
N CYS A 49 -16.22 -10.95 23.45
CA CYS A 49 -17.56 -11.45 23.16
C CYS A 49 -18.28 -11.95 24.44
N PRO A 50 -19.45 -11.41 24.80
CA PRO A 50 -20.20 -11.84 25.99
C PRO A 50 -20.61 -13.32 25.97
N SER A 51 -20.78 -13.92 24.80
CA SER A 51 -21.24 -15.31 24.66
C SER A 51 -20.12 -16.34 24.66
N CYS A 52 -19.00 -16.08 23.97
CA CYS A 52 -17.92 -17.07 23.81
C CYS A 52 -16.55 -16.62 24.31
N ARG A 53 -16.45 -15.38 24.83
CA ARG A 53 -15.22 -14.79 25.37
C ARG A 53 -14.07 -14.60 24.36
N ALA A 54 -14.33 -14.79 23.06
CA ALA A 54 -13.37 -14.45 22.01
C ALA A 54 -13.03 -12.95 22.05
N VAL A 55 -11.75 -12.63 21.88
CA VAL A 55 -11.25 -11.25 21.86
C VAL A 55 -11.19 -10.74 20.41
N HIS A 56 -11.72 -9.55 20.19
CA HIS A 56 -11.74 -8.88 18.89
C HIS A 56 -11.18 -7.48 19.05
N SER A 57 -10.33 -7.03 18.12
CA SER A 57 -9.90 -5.64 18.10
C SER A 57 -11.02 -4.77 17.53
N ALA A 58 -11.38 -3.71 18.25
CA ALA A 58 -12.35 -2.73 17.80
C ALA A 58 -12.21 -1.41 18.55
N THR A 59 -12.34 -0.29 17.84
CA THR A 59 -12.44 1.07 18.39
C THR A 59 -13.87 1.58 18.45
N ALA A 60 -14.81 0.98 17.72
CA ALA A 60 -16.22 1.36 17.71
C ALA A 60 -17.14 0.19 17.32
N ALA A 61 -18.41 0.23 17.75
CA ALA A 61 -19.41 -0.78 17.37
C ALA A 61 -19.66 -0.84 15.86
N THR A 62 -19.48 0.28 15.15
CA THR A 62 -19.72 0.38 13.70
C THR A 62 -18.79 -0.50 12.87
N GLN A 63 -17.66 -0.93 13.43
CA GLN A 63 -16.69 -1.83 12.76
C GLN A 63 -17.21 -3.25 12.59
N PHE A 64 -18.22 -3.65 13.37
CA PHE A 64 -18.84 -4.97 13.24
C PHE A 64 -20.02 -4.89 12.28
N PRO A 65 -20.13 -5.80 11.30
CA PRO A 65 -21.17 -5.73 10.27
C PRO A 65 -22.58 -5.89 10.87
N ILE A 66 -23.53 -5.15 10.30
CA ILE A 66 -24.96 -5.29 10.60
C ILE A 66 -25.46 -6.68 10.16
N ASN A 67 -26.27 -7.31 10.99
CA ASN A 67 -26.93 -8.57 10.65
C ASN A 67 -28.27 -8.30 9.95
N TYR A 68 -28.22 -8.03 8.64
CA TYR A 68 -29.42 -7.78 7.83
C TYR A 68 -30.41 -8.95 7.80
N GLY A 69 -29.92 -10.18 7.98
CA GLY A 69 -30.77 -11.36 8.11
C GLY A 69 -31.68 -11.28 9.35
N MET A 70 -31.10 -10.90 10.50
CA MET A 70 -31.85 -10.64 11.73
C MET A 70 -32.84 -9.48 11.54
N GLU A 71 -32.44 -8.36 10.91
CA GLU A 71 -33.36 -7.24 10.65
C GLU A 71 -34.57 -7.65 9.80
N ALA A 72 -34.33 -8.41 8.73
CA ALA A 72 -35.39 -8.89 7.86
C ALA A 72 -36.36 -9.84 8.59
N LEU A 73 -35.83 -10.70 9.47
CA LEU A 73 -36.66 -11.59 10.30
C LEU A 73 -37.52 -10.78 11.28
N ILE A 74 -36.93 -9.81 11.99
CA ILE A 74 -37.64 -8.97 12.95
C ILE A 74 -38.76 -8.16 12.28
N LYS A 75 -38.50 -7.60 11.09
CA LYS A 75 -39.52 -6.93 10.27
C LYS A 75 -40.69 -7.86 9.92
N LYS A 76 -40.40 -9.09 9.53
CA LYS A 76 -41.43 -10.10 9.22
C LYS A 76 -42.26 -10.48 10.45
N PHE A 77 -41.62 -10.66 11.62
CA PHE A 77 -42.33 -10.95 12.87
C PHE A 77 -43.24 -9.82 13.32
N ARG A 78 -42.79 -8.55 13.22
CA ARG A 78 -43.63 -7.38 13.52
C ARG A 78 -44.86 -7.30 12.62
N ASN A 79 -44.72 -7.60 11.32
CA ASN A 79 -45.83 -7.53 10.37
C ASN A 79 -46.87 -8.65 10.59
N MET A 80 -46.49 -9.77 11.22
CA MET A 80 -47.38 -10.90 11.49
C MET A 80 -48.23 -10.69 12.76
N GLN A 81 -47.85 -9.77 13.65
CA GLN A 81 -48.56 -9.48 14.91
C GLN A 81 -49.66 -8.40 14.77
N VAL A 82 -49.84 -7.78 13.59
CA VAL A 82 -50.74 -6.63 13.38
C VAL A 82 -52.14 -7.03 12.85
N THR A 83 -52.41 -8.32 12.59
CA THR A 83 -53.72 -8.78 12.08
C THR A 83 -54.53 -9.56 13.12
N SER A 84 -55.15 -8.86 14.08
CA SER A 84 -56.34 -9.36 14.80
C SER A 84 -57.09 -8.26 15.55
N VAL A 85 -58.30 -7.93 15.09
CA VAL A 85 -59.60 -7.60 15.77
C VAL A 85 -60.44 -6.80 14.73
N GLY A 86 -61.47 -7.38 14.07
CA GLY A 86 -62.91 -7.33 14.45
C GLY A 86 -63.50 -5.90 14.36
N SER A 87 -64.56 -5.52 13.61
CA SER A 87 -65.87 -6.18 13.42
C SER A 87 -66.74 -5.52 12.31
N GLU A 88 -67.57 -6.36 11.66
CA GLU A 88 -68.94 -6.17 11.12
C GLU A 88 -69.30 -5.25 9.90
N SER A 89 -70.17 -5.79 9.05
CA SER A 89 -70.83 -5.21 7.84
C SER A 89 -72.27 -4.74 8.18
N PRO A 90 -73.05 -3.98 7.33
CA PRO A 90 -73.64 -4.53 6.08
C PRO A 90 -73.98 -3.57 4.89
N LYS A 91 -73.91 -4.17 3.69
CA LYS A 91 -74.75 -4.05 2.47
C LYS A 91 -74.81 -2.75 1.63
N SER A 92 -74.45 -2.88 0.35
CA SER A 92 -75.34 -2.79 -0.83
C SER A 92 -74.54 -2.49 -2.10
N GLY A 93 -74.87 -3.14 -3.22
CA GLY A 93 -74.04 -3.23 -4.41
C GLY A 93 -74.07 -2.01 -5.34
N GLN A 94 -73.01 -1.87 -6.15
CA GLN A 94 -73.04 -1.84 -7.62
C GLN A 94 -71.65 -1.51 -8.17
N ASP A 95 -71.37 -2.11 -9.33
CA ASP A 95 -70.41 -1.71 -10.37
C ASP A 95 -68.90 -1.78 -10.06
N HIS A 96 -68.16 -2.62 -10.79
CA HIS A 96 -66.71 -2.80 -10.64
C HIS A 96 -65.99 -2.74 -12.00
N THR A 97 -65.78 -1.53 -12.50
CA THR A 97 -64.41 -1.09 -12.79
C THR A 97 -64.01 -0.12 -11.69
N ARG A 98 -63.63 -0.69 -10.55
CA ARG A 98 -63.34 0.02 -9.32
C ARG A 98 -62.01 0.76 -9.49
N GLY A 99 -62.07 2.05 -9.81
CA GLY A 99 -60.93 2.94 -9.70
C GLY A 99 -60.31 2.82 -8.31
N ILE A 100 -58.97 2.79 -8.25
CA ILE A 100 -58.21 2.71 -7.01
C ILE A 100 -58.68 3.83 -6.07
N GLY A 101 -59.14 3.47 -4.86
CA GLY A 101 -59.67 4.45 -3.90
C GLY A 101 -58.62 5.50 -3.52
N LYS A 102 -59.06 6.73 -3.22
CA LYS A 102 -58.19 7.90 -2.94
C LYS A 102 -57.06 7.60 -1.93
N LYS A 103 -57.32 6.75 -0.92
CA LYS A 103 -56.32 6.32 0.07
C LYS A 103 -55.23 5.41 -0.49
N LEU A 104 -55.58 4.51 -1.41
CA LEU A 104 -54.59 3.65 -2.08
C LEU A 104 -53.82 4.46 -3.14
N GLN A 105 -54.45 5.46 -3.77
CA GLN A 105 -53.75 6.42 -4.63
C GLN A 105 -52.75 7.30 -3.85
N SER A 106 -53.10 7.76 -2.64
CA SER A 106 -52.18 8.55 -1.82
C SER A 106 -50.98 7.73 -1.36
N MET A 107 -51.18 6.46 -0.98
CA MET A 107 -50.09 5.54 -0.65
C MET A 107 -49.15 5.30 -1.84
N VAL A 108 -49.71 5.11 -3.05
CA VAL A 108 -48.90 4.96 -4.27
C VAL A 108 -48.11 6.24 -4.57
N GLN A 109 -48.71 7.42 -4.35
CA GLN A 109 -48.04 8.70 -4.58
C GLN A 109 -46.89 8.93 -3.58
N GLU A 110 -47.07 8.56 -2.32
CA GLU A 110 -46.04 8.64 -1.28
C GLU A 110 -44.85 7.70 -1.57
N GLN A 111 -45.14 6.46 -2.01
CA GLN A 111 -44.11 5.53 -2.46
C GLN A 111 -43.36 6.06 -3.69
N LYS A 112 -44.07 6.66 -4.65
CA LYS A 112 -43.43 7.29 -5.81
C LYS A 112 -42.49 8.42 -5.41
N SER A 113 -42.90 9.30 -4.49
CA SER A 113 -42.02 10.37 -4.00
C SER A 113 -40.80 9.82 -3.26
N SER A 114 -40.98 8.78 -2.44
CA SER A 114 -39.88 8.15 -1.70
C SER A 114 -38.86 7.53 -2.65
N ILE A 115 -39.31 6.78 -3.67
CA ILE A 115 -38.43 6.19 -4.69
C ILE A 115 -37.74 7.27 -5.52
N SER A 116 -38.45 8.34 -5.90
CA SER A 116 -37.85 9.45 -6.64
C SER A 116 -36.71 10.11 -5.87
N ASN A 117 -36.88 10.32 -4.55
CA ASN A 117 -35.83 10.89 -3.71
C ASN A 117 -34.61 9.95 -3.63
N LEU A 118 -34.85 8.64 -3.44
CA LEU A 118 -33.77 7.64 -3.42
C LEU A 118 -33.01 7.58 -4.74
N ILE A 119 -33.68 7.75 -5.89
CA ILE A 119 -33.01 7.82 -7.20
C ILE A 119 -32.06 9.03 -7.24
N SER A 120 -32.53 10.21 -6.82
CA SER A 120 -31.67 11.41 -6.78
C SER A 120 -30.49 11.26 -5.81
N GLU A 121 -30.71 10.63 -4.65
CA GLU A 121 -29.62 10.31 -3.72
C GLU A 121 -28.61 9.33 -4.34
N CYS A 122 -29.08 8.30 -5.06
CA CYS A 122 -28.21 7.38 -5.78
C CYS A 122 -27.42 8.07 -6.89
N GLU A 123 -28.02 8.99 -7.65
CA GLU A 123 -27.34 9.75 -8.70
C GLU A 123 -26.20 10.62 -8.14
N GLU A 124 -26.42 11.25 -6.98
CA GLU A 124 -25.39 12.05 -6.31
C GLU A 124 -24.21 11.18 -5.83
N VAL A 125 -24.50 10.03 -5.23
CA VAL A 125 -23.50 9.03 -4.81
C VAL A 125 -22.72 8.50 -6.04
N LEU A 126 -23.39 8.20 -7.14
CA LEU A 126 -22.72 7.75 -8.38
C LEU A 126 -21.82 8.84 -8.98
N SER A 127 -22.26 10.10 -8.95
CA SER A 127 -21.47 11.26 -9.40
C SER A 127 -20.20 11.42 -8.58
N GLN A 128 -20.32 11.36 -7.26
CA GLN A 128 -19.16 11.43 -6.37
C GLN A 128 -18.22 10.21 -6.57
N LEU A 129 -18.74 9.01 -6.92
CA LEU A 129 -17.91 7.81 -7.12
C LEU A 129 -17.09 7.98 -8.39
N GLY A 130 -17.69 8.52 -9.44
CA GLY A 130 -17.00 8.88 -10.67
C GLY A 130 -15.86 9.87 -10.42
N LYS A 131 -16.09 10.91 -9.60
CA LYS A 131 -15.04 11.88 -9.22
C LYS A 131 -13.88 11.20 -8.49
N TYR A 132 -14.19 10.36 -7.50
CA TYR A 132 -13.16 9.63 -6.77
C TYR A 132 -12.38 8.67 -7.66
N GLN A 133 -13.08 7.92 -8.52
CA GLN A 133 -12.44 7.02 -9.47
C GLN A 133 -11.45 7.78 -10.37
N GLY A 134 -11.79 9.01 -10.75
CA GLY A 134 -10.87 9.93 -11.41
C GLY A 134 -9.62 10.20 -10.56
N GLN A 135 -9.79 10.66 -9.32
CA GLN A 135 -8.69 10.95 -8.40
C GLN A 135 -7.78 9.74 -8.16
N VAL A 136 -8.35 8.56 -7.94
CA VAL A 136 -7.57 7.32 -7.75
C VAL A 136 -6.74 7.01 -9.00
N ARG A 137 -7.30 7.21 -10.20
CA ARG A 137 -6.57 7.02 -11.46
C ARG A 137 -5.42 8.03 -11.59
N ASP A 138 -5.66 9.28 -11.20
CA ASP A 138 -4.64 10.35 -11.25
C ASP A 138 -3.51 10.07 -10.26
N TRP A 139 -3.82 9.75 -9.00
CA TRP A 139 -2.83 9.35 -8.00
C TRP A 139 -2.04 8.12 -8.44
N LYS A 140 -2.70 7.09 -8.99
CA LYS A 140 -2.02 5.91 -9.53
C LYS A 140 -1.02 6.30 -10.62
N THR A 141 -1.41 7.20 -11.51
CA THR A 141 -0.54 7.68 -12.59
C THR A 141 0.66 8.45 -12.04
N GLN A 142 0.44 9.32 -11.05
CA GLN A 142 1.51 10.07 -10.37
C GLN A 142 2.49 9.13 -9.64
N HIS A 143 1.98 8.11 -8.95
CA HIS A 143 2.81 7.11 -8.30
C HIS A 143 3.68 6.33 -9.30
N HIS A 144 3.13 5.91 -10.44
CA HIS A 144 3.94 5.27 -11.49
C HIS A 144 5.02 6.22 -12.04
N GLN A 145 4.70 7.49 -12.29
CA GLN A 145 5.71 8.45 -12.74
C GLN A 145 6.84 8.67 -11.73
N LEU A 146 6.53 8.65 -10.44
CA LEU A 146 7.54 8.72 -9.39
C LEU A 146 8.37 7.43 -9.32
N GLN A 147 7.72 6.28 -9.47
CA GLN A 147 8.39 4.98 -9.53
C GLN A 147 9.41 4.94 -10.69
N ASP A 148 9.02 5.39 -11.88
CA ASP A 148 9.90 5.42 -13.06
C ASP A 148 11.13 6.32 -12.80
N LYS A 149 10.93 7.51 -12.22
CA LYS A 149 12.04 8.41 -11.86
C LYS A 149 12.98 7.82 -10.82
N LEU A 150 12.44 7.11 -9.83
CA LEU A 150 13.26 6.43 -8.82
C LEU A 150 14.06 5.31 -9.46
N TYR A 151 13.45 4.55 -10.37
CA TYR A 151 14.13 3.49 -11.10
C TYR A 151 15.29 4.04 -11.95
N ASP A 152 15.07 5.12 -12.70
CA ASP A 152 16.12 5.79 -13.48
C ASP A 152 17.29 6.26 -12.61
N LEU A 153 17.01 6.79 -11.41
CA LEU A 153 18.03 7.22 -10.46
C LEU A 153 18.85 6.05 -9.91
N VAL A 154 18.20 4.91 -9.64
CA VAL A 154 18.86 3.68 -9.20
C VAL A 154 19.78 3.15 -10.31
N GLU A 155 19.32 3.12 -11.56
CA GLU A 155 20.15 2.69 -12.70
C GLU A 155 21.36 3.60 -12.92
N GLN A 156 21.18 4.93 -12.81
CA GLN A 156 22.31 5.87 -12.87
C GLN A 156 23.32 5.63 -11.74
N ASN A 157 22.84 5.36 -10.52
CA ASN A 157 23.71 5.06 -9.38
C ASN A 157 24.48 3.76 -9.59
N LYS A 158 23.82 2.73 -10.13
CA LYS A 158 24.45 1.45 -10.45
C LYS A 158 25.56 1.62 -11.49
N ALA A 159 25.29 2.35 -12.57
CA ALA A 159 26.30 2.64 -13.59
C ALA A 159 27.51 3.41 -13.02
N ALA A 160 27.27 4.34 -12.08
CA ALA A 160 28.35 5.05 -11.40
C ALA A 160 29.21 4.13 -10.51
N ILE A 161 28.59 3.15 -9.83
CA ILE A 161 29.31 2.13 -9.06
C ILE A 161 30.18 1.28 -9.98
N GLU A 162 29.64 0.79 -11.10
CA GLU A 162 30.38 -0.04 -12.07
C GLU A 162 31.60 0.72 -12.63
N LEU A 163 31.47 2.01 -12.95
CA LEU A 163 32.59 2.85 -13.38
C LEU A 163 33.67 3.00 -12.29
N LEU A 164 33.26 3.15 -11.02
CA LEU A 164 34.21 3.25 -9.91
C LEU A 164 34.94 1.92 -9.67
N GLU A 165 34.26 0.78 -9.79
CA GLU A 165 34.88 -0.54 -9.67
C GLU A 165 35.89 -0.81 -10.79
N GLN A 166 35.57 -0.38 -12.02
CA GLN A 166 36.47 -0.48 -13.16
C GLN A 166 37.71 0.42 -12.97
N GLU A 167 37.53 1.65 -12.49
CA GLU A 167 38.62 2.57 -12.19
C GLU A 167 39.51 2.02 -11.07
N ASP A 168 38.92 1.52 -9.97
CA ASP A 168 39.65 0.90 -8.85
C ASP A 168 40.51 -0.28 -9.31
N THR A 169 39.92 -1.19 -10.11
CA THR A 169 40.65 -2.32 -10.69
C THR A 169 41.83 -1.86 -11.55
N SER A 170 41.63 -0.79 -12.35
CA SER A 170 42.68 -0.22 -13.21
C SER A 170 43.80 0.42 -12.38
N VAL A 171 43.45 1.17 -11.34
CA VAL A 171 44.41 1.80 -10.42
C VAL A 171 45.22 0.74 -9.68
N VAL A 172 44.57 -0.30 -9.14
CA VAL A 172 45.26 -1.41 -8.45
C VAL A 172 46.24 -2.09 -9.40
N THR A 173 45.81 -2.41 -10.63
CA THR A 173 46.68 -3.04 -11.63
C THR A 173 47.89 -2.16 -11.92
N MET A 174 47.68 -0.87 -12.21
CA MET A 174 48.78 0.07 -12.48
C MET A 174 49.70 0.26 -11.28
N SER A 175 49.17 0.31 -10.06
CA SER A 175 49.97 0.39 -8.84
C SER A 175 50.88 -0.84 -8.68
N THR A 176 50.36 -2.05 -8.91
CA THR A 176 51.16 -3.28 -8.81
C THR A 176 52.26 -3.36 -9.86
N GLU A 177 51.96 -2.99 -11.12
CA GLU A 177 52.95 -2.89 -12.20
C GLU A 177 54.03 -1.86 -11.86
N GLY A 178 53.63 -0.68 -11.36
CA GLY A 178 54.56 0.39 -10.96
C GLY A 178 55.47 0.00 -9.80
N GLU A 179 54.94 -0.69 -8.79
CA GLU A 179 55.74 -1.21 -7.67
C GLU A 179 56.78 -2.25 -8.14
N ALA A 180 56.39 -3.15 -9.04
CA ALA A 180 57.29 -4.13 -9.63
C ALA A 180 58.41 -3.45 -10.44
N GLY A 181 58.05 -2.52 -11.33
CA GLY A 181 59.00 -1.75 -12.14
C GLY A 181 59.94 -0.90 -11.29
N LYS A 182 59.43 -0.25 -10.25
CA LYS A 182 60.26 0.48 -9.27
C LYS A 182 61.28 -0.44 -8.61
N LYS A 183 60.87 -1.63 -8.17
CA LYS A 183 61.79 -2.60 -7.55
C LYS A 183 62.87 -3.05 -8.53
N GLN A 184 62.52 -3.28 -9.80
CA GLN A 184 63.50 -3.61 -10.84
C GLN A 184 64.53 -2.50 -11.03
N LEU A 185 64.09 -1.24 -11.13
CA LEU A 185 64.99 -0.09 -11.22
C LEU A 185 65.90 0.07 -10.00
N GLN A 186 65.39 -0.20 -8.80
CA GLN A 186 66.20 -0.18 -7.58
C GLN A 186 67.30 -1.25 -7.60
N THR A 187 66.96 -2.48 -8.00
CA THR A 187 67.94 -3.55 -8.19
C THR A 187 68.94 -3.21 -9.29
N MET A 188 68.50 -2.59 -10.39
CA MET A 188 69.35 -2.15 -11.48
C MET A 188 70.38 -1.11 -11.02
N LEU A 189 69.96 -0.17 -10.16
CA LEU A 189 70.86 0.82 -9.57
C LEU A 189 71.95 0.15 -8.72
N GLU A 190 71.59 -0.83 -7.90
CA GLU A 190 72.56 -1.63 -7.13
C GLU A 190 73.54 -2.40 -8.04
N CYS A 191 73.06 -2.94 -9.17
CA CYS A 191 73.91 -3.61 -10.16
C CYS A 191 74.90 -2.63 -10.83
N LEU A 192 74.43 -1.43 -11.21
CA LEU A 192 75.29 -0.39 -11.79
C LEU A 192 76.39 0.05 -10.83
N ASP A 193 76.08 0.18 -9.53
CA ASP A 193 77.06 0.51 -8.49
C ASP A 193 78.12 -0.59 -8.29
N ALA A 194 77.81 -1.83 -8.67
CA ALA A 194 78.67 -3.00 -8.50
C ALA A 194 79.54 -3.34 -9.73
N VAL A 195 79.38 -2.63 -10.86
CA VAL A 195 80.12 -2.90 -12.10
C VAL A 195 81.62 -2.62 -11.91
N THR A 196 82.47 -3.57 -12.31
CA THR A 196 83.94 -3.42 -12.18
C THR A 196 84.71 -3.62 -13.47
N THR A 197 84.11 -4.25 -14.49
CA THR A 197 84.76 -4.54 -15.77
C THR A 197 84.07 -3.85 -16.95
N ILE A 198 84.83 -3.55 -18.00
CA ILE A 198 84.30 -2.93 -19.22
C ILE A 198 83.24 -3.79 -19.90
N GLN A 199 83.36 -5.11 -19.83
CA GLN A 199 82.38 -6.03 -20.43
C GLN A 199 81.04 -6.04 -19.65
N GLU A 200 81.10 -5.88 -18.32
CA GLU A 200 79.89 -5.74 -17.48
C GLU A 200 79.18 -4.41 -17.75
N VAL A 201 79.93 -3.31 -17.96
CA VAL A 201 79.36 -1.97 -18.26
C VAL A 201 78.39 -2.04 -19.43
N ASP A 202 78.80 -2.64 -20.55
CA ASP A 202 78.00 -2.70 -21.79
C ASP A 202 76.65 -3.40 -21.53
N THR A 203 76.70 -4.61 -20.95
CA THR A 203 75.50 -5.39 -20.65
C THR A 203 74.58 -4.75 -19.61
N THR A 204 75.15 -4.16 -18.56
CA THR A 204 74.39 -3.55 -17.46
C THR A 204 73.78 -2.21 -17.90
N CYS A 205 74.44 -1.46 -18.77
CA CYS A 205 73.87 -0.25 -19.37
C CYS A 205 72.72 -0.57 -20.34
N ASP A 206 72.86 -1.59 -21.20
CA ASP A 206 71.78 -2.01 -22.10
C ASP A 206 70.50 -2.42 -21.33
N GLU A 207 70.67 -3.18 -20.24
CA GLU A 207 69.55 -3.56 -19.36
C GLU A 207 68.94 -2.34 -18.64
N ALA A 208 69.76 -1.39 -18.20
CA ALA A 208 69.29 -0.16 -17.56
C ALA A 208 68.45 0.71 -18.51
N ASP A 209 68.90 0.87 -19.76
CA ASP A 209 68.17 1.60 -20.79
C ASP A 209 66.82 0.93 -21.08
N GLN A 210 66.78 -0.41 -21.15
CA GLN A 210 65.55 -1.15 -21.33
C GLN A 210 64.55 -0.89 -20.19
N TYR A 211 64.99 -0.96 -18.93
CA TYR A 211 64.11 -0.69 -17.79
C TYR A 211 63.67 0.78 -17.73
N SER A 212 64.53 1.72 -18.14
CA SER A 212 64.18 3.14 -18.23
C SER A 212 63.03 3.36 -19.22
N VAL A 213 63.12 2.78 -20.43
CA VAL A 213 62.06 2.88 -21.43
C VAL A 213 60.75 2.30 -20.92
N GLN A 214 60.80 1.12 -20.27
CA GLN A 214 59.61 0.50 -19.68
C GLN A 214 58.94 1.39 -18.61
N ALA A 215 59.74 2.05 -17.77
CA ALA A 215 59.24 2.93 -16.74
C ALA A 215 58.60 4.20 -17.34
N GLU A 216 59.22 4.81 -18.34
CA GLU A 216 58.67 5.95 -19.06
C GLU A 216 57.35 5.62 -19.75
N ASP A 217 57.27 4.46 -20.42
CA ASP A 217 56.04 3.98 -21.05
C ASP A 217 54.93 3.72 -20.03
N TRP A 218 55.25 3.15 -18.87
CA TRP A 218 54.30 2.96 -17.79
C TRP A 218 53.80 4.30 -17.23
N ILE A 219 54.69 5.28 -17.00
CA ILE A 219 54.30 6.62 -16.55
C ILE A 219 53.35 7.28 -17.55
N ARG A 220 53.66 7.21 -18.84
CA ARG A 220 52.82 7.74 -19.91
C ARG A 220 51.45 7.05 -19.93
N LYS A 221 51.41 5.73 -19.84
CA LYS A 221 50.16 4.95 -19.78
C LYS A 221 49.30 5.37 -18.58
N CYS A 222 49.88 5.59 -17.41
CA CYS A 222 49.17 6.11 -16.24
C CYS A 222 48.56 7.50 -16.48
N GLN A 223 49.29 8.39 -17.16
CA GLN A 223 48.80 9.73 -17.50
C GLN A 223 47.65 9.69 -18.52
N GLU A 224 47.69 8.75 -19.47
CA GLU A 224 46.65 8.54 -20.47
C GLU A 224 45.38 7.90 -19.89
N LEU A 225 45.54 6.93 -18.98
CA LEU A 225 44.42 6.20 -18.36
C LEU A 225 43.69 7.02 -17.30
N PHE A 226 44.39 7.89 -16.57
CA PHE A 226 43.83 8.65 -15.46
C PHE A 226 43.94 10.18 -15.67
N PRO A 227 43.34 10.73 -16.74
CA PRO A 227 43.39 12.17 -16.99
C PRO A 227 42.49 12.91 -15.99
N ASN A 228 43.05 13.38 -14.87
CA ASN A 228 42.42 14.28 -13.91
C ASN A 228 40.92 13.98 -13.58
N PHE A 229 40.68 12.95 -12.75
CA PHE A 229 39.57 12.80 -11.79
C PHE A 229 38.10 13.09 -12.22
N SER A 230 37.73 12.95 -13.51
CA SER A 230 36.35 13.26 -13.95
C SER A 230 35.29 12.26 -13.46
N ILE A 231 35.66 10.99 -13.26
CA ILE A 231 34.76 9.92 -12.80
C ILE A 231 34.31 10.20 -11.36
N ALA A 232 35.25 10.55 -10.47
CA ALA A 232 34.94 10.90 -9.10
C ALA A 232 34.05 12.14 -9.00
N GLY A 233 34.28 13.16 -9.83
CA GLY A 233 33.46 14.37 -9.85
C GLY A 233 32.00 14.11 -10.26
N THR A 234 31.77 13.17 -11.19
CA THR A 234 30.42 12.79 -11.63
C THR A 234 29.71 11.94 -10.57
N SER A 235 30.44 10.99 -9.96
CA SER A 235 29.92 10.16 -8.87
C SER A 235 29.55 10.99 -7.62
N VAL A 236 30.38 11.96 -7.23
CA VAL A 236 30.09 12.85 -6.08
C VAL A 236 28.82 13.66 -6.29
N LYS A 237 28.63 14.24 -7.48
CA LYS A 237 27.40 15.01 -7.80
C LYS A 237 26.15 14.14 -7.76
N LEU A 238 26.22 12.93 -8.31
CA LEU A 238 25.11 11.97 -8.26
C LEU A 238 24.79 11.57 -6.81
N GLN A 239 25.83 11.31 -6.00
CA GLN A 239 25.68 10.99 -4.58
C GLN A 239 25.01 12.13 -3.80
N GLU A 240 25.39 13.39 -4.04
CA GLU A 240 24.75 14.54 -3.41
C GLU A 240 23.27 14.67 -3.80
N ASN A 241 22.94 14.43 -5.07
CA ASN A 241 21.56 14.48 -5.55
C ASN A 241 20.70 13.38 -4.90
N ILE A 242 21.23 12.15 -4.81
CA ILE A 242 20.54 11.03 -4.15
C ILE A 242 20.32 11.31 -2.65
N LYS A 243 21.35 11.82 -1.95
CA LYS A 243 21.24 12.20 -0.53
C LYS A 243 20.15 13.23 -0.30
N LYS A 244 20.11 14.29 -1.13
CA LYS A 244 19.08 15.34 -1.04
C LYS A 244 17.68 14.76 -1.25
N ALA A 245 17.50 13.85 -2.22
CA ALA A 245 16.21 13.21 -2.47
C ALA A 245 15.75 12.33 -1.29
N LEU A 246 16.66 11.53 -0.71
CA LEU A 246 16.37 10.68 0.46
C LEU A 246 15.99 11.50 1.69
N ASP A 247 16.69 12.61 1.94
CA ASP A 247 16.39 13.53 3.05
C ASP A 247 15.00 14.17 2.91
N MET A 248 14.58 14.52 1.69
CA MET A 248 13.24 15.04 1.43
C MET A 248 12.16 13.98 1.72
N MET A 249 12.34 12.75 1.22
CA MET A 249 11.40 11.64 1.46
C MET A 249 11.28 11.25 2.95
N THR A 250 12.37 11.39 3.72
CA THR A 250 12.39 11.03 5.14
C THR A 250 11.77 12.12 6.04
N ARG A 251 11.77 13.38 5.61
CA ARG A 251 11.13 14.49 6.34
C ARG A 251 9.61 14.53 6.15
N GLU A 252 9.11 14.16 4.97
CA GLU A 252 7.68 14.17 4.67
C GLU A 252 6.91 13.02 5.35
N THR A 253 7.58 11.92 5.72
CA THR A 253 6.94 10.79 6.42
C THR A 253 6.65 11.05 7.91
N VAL A 254 7.12 12.18 8.47
CA VAL A 254 6.93 12.53 9.89
C VAL A 254 5.83 13.58 10.11
N THR A 255 5.28 14.20 9.06
CA THR A 255 4.27 15.24 9.23
C THR A 255 3.00 15.01 8.41
N THR A 256 1.93 14.86 9.18
CA THR A 256 0.58 15.42 8.98
C THR A 256 -0.37 14.75 7.98
N ASP A 257 -1.53 14.40 8.58
CA ASP A 257 -2.87 14.57 8.07
C ASP A 257 -3.20 13.91 6.74
N VAL A 258 -4.01 12.85 6.82
CA VAL A 258 -4.76 12.29 5.70
C VAL A 258 -5.99 13.16 5.45
N PRO A 259 -6.09 13.95 4.36
CA PRO A 259 -7.31 14.68 4.05
C PRO A 259 -8.05 14.02 2.90
N VAL A 260 -9.38 14.02 3.06
CA VAL A 260 -10.43 13.58 2.12
C VAL A 260 -10.68 12.07 2.08
N LEU A 261 -11.22 11.56 3.20
CA LEU A 261 -12.22 10.50 3.13
C LEU A 261 -13.36 10.99 2.25
N LEU A 262 -13.59 10.32 1.13
CA LEU A 262 -14.92 10.31 0.57
C LEU A 262 -15.88 9.83 1.65
N LYS A 263 -17.03 10.48 1.76
CA LYS A 263 -18.17 9.81 2.36
C LYS A 263 -18.61 8.71 1.39
N TYR A 264 -18.17 7.47 1.61
CA TYR A 264 -18.87 6.29 1.11
C TYR A 264 -19.19 5.30 2.21
N SER A 265 -20.49 5.08 2.32
CA SER A 265 -21.12 3.90 2.84
C SER A 265 -20.46 2.62 2.30
N ASP A 266 -20.05 1.77 3.25
CA ASP A 266 -19.39 0.48 3.13
C ASP A 266 -19.89 -0.41 1.97
N PHE A 267 -19.04 -0.60 0.96
CA PHE A 267 -19.14 -1.70 -0.01
C PHE A 267 -17.76 -2.34 -0.19
N THR A 268 -17.48 -3.40 0.58
CA THR A 268 -16.25 -4.20 0.45
C THR A 268 -16.47 -5.31 -0.58
N ILE A 269 -16.28 -4.97 -1.86
CA ILE A 269 -15.78 -5.91 -2.86
C ILE A 269 -14.27 -5.65 -2.91
N MET A 270 -13.45 -6.70 -2.92
CA MET A 270 -11.96 -6.68 -3.00
C MET A 270 -11.18 -6.92 -1.69
N GLU A 271 -11.45 -8.04 -1.02
CA GLU A 271 -10.38 -8.82 -0.35
C GLU A 271 -10.57 -10.33 -0.60
N LYS A 272 -10.88 -10.69 -1.86
CA LYS A 272 -10.93 -12.08 -2.36
C LYS A 272 -10.17 -12.31 -3.67
N VAL A 273 -9.49 -11.30 -4.24
CA VAL A 273 -8.79 -11.45 -5.52
C VAL A 273 -7.39 -12.05 -5.38
N GLU A 274 -6.78 -12.04 -4.19
CA GLU A 274 -5.55 -12.82 -3.93
C GLU A 274 -5.79 -14.33 -3.66
N LYS A 275 -7.04 -14.81 -3.79
CA LYS A 275 -7.39 -16.23 -3.62
C LYS A 275 -7.80 -16.96 -4.90
N ILE A 276 -7.60 -16.37 -6.09
CA ILE A 276 -8.10 -16.95 -7.36
C ILE A 276 -6.99 -17.48 -8.30
N THR A 277 -5.69 -17.27 -8.02
CA THR A 277 -4.60 -17.82 -8.86
C THR A 277 -3.64 -18.78 -8.15
N GLY A 278 -4.06 -19.41 -7.05
CA GLY A 278 -3.36 -20.54 -6.45
C GLY A 278 -4.34 -21.70 -6.28
N ASP A 279 -3.99 -22.85 -6.85
CA ASP A 279 -4.68 -24.15 -6.77
C ASP A 279 -5.75 -24.45 -7.85
N ILE A 280 -5.26 -24.74 -9.06
CA ILE A 280 -5.90 -25.72 -9.96
C ILE A 280 -5.08 -27.02 -9.89
N PRO A 281 -5.65 -28.15 -9.43
CA PRO A 281 -5.02 -29.46 -9.55
C PRO A 281 -5.68 -30.32 -10.66
N LEU A 282 -4.99 -30.42 -11.81
CA LEU A 282 -4.61 -31.61 -12.61
C LEU A 282 -4.18 -31.16 -14.01
#